data_AF-A0A6N2RXY2-F1
#
_entry.id   AF-A0A6N2RXY2-F1
#
_cell.length_a   1.000
_cell.length_b   1.000
_cell.length_c   1.000
_cell.angle_alpha   90.00
_cell.angle_beta   90.00
_cell.angle_gamma   90.00
#
_symmetry.space_group_name_H-M   'P 1'
#
loop_
_entity.id
_entity.type
_entity.pdbx_description
1 polymer ?
#
loop_
_entity_poly.entity_id
_entity_poly.type
_entity_poly.pdbx_seq_one_letter_code
_entity_poly.pdbx_strand_id
1 'polypeptide(L)'
;MAKTYLWIEDRKGKASYTFWTSFMEQLCPYVIVESKKNNSELVKAVKALQDAENKYIIVFDNSFDNLQIVMEQKYLKKYADEKKNVFLLDIICFEYILLEFKELIEWIYASEDEFLEKRAGMIEEDINLCKLYRMIILIIRKFKKL
;
A
#
# COMPACT_ATOMS: atom_id res chain seq x y z
N MET A 1 -7.46 -1.84 -23.40
CA MET A 1 -6.15 -2.20 -22.80
C MET A 1 -6.42 -2.59 -21.36
N ALA A 2 -5.93 -3.75 -20.90
CA ALA A 2 -6.17 -4.21 -19.54
C ALA A 2 -5.61 -3.20 -18.51
N LYS A 3 -6.44 -2.81 -17.55
CA LYS A 3 -6.07 -1.90 -16.45
C LYS A 3 -5.61 -2.70 -15.24
N THR A 4 -4.92 -2.03 -14.34
CA THR A 4 -4.58 -2.57 -13.02
C THR A 4 -5.19 -1.67 -11.96
N TYR A 5 -5.91 -2.26 -11.01
CA TYR A 5 -6.55 -1.55 -9.92
C TYR A 5 -5.91 -1.96 -8.59
N LEU A 6 -5.75 -0.99 -7.69
CA LEU A 6 -5.47 -1.22 -6.28
C LEU A 6 -6.75 -0.92 -5.51
N TRP A 7 -7.37 -1.95 -4.95
CA TRP A 7 -8.56 -1.80 -4.12
C TRP A 7 -8.19 -1.82 -2.66
N ILE A 8 -8.68 -0.82 -1.94
CA ILE A 8 -8.46 -0.67 -0.50
C ILE A 8 -9.80 -0.46 0.20
N GLU A 9 -9.89 -0.86 1.45
CA GLU A 9 -11.04 -0.66 2.33
C GLU A 9 -11.25 0.82 2.67
N ASP A 10 -10.19 1.62 2.70
CA ASP A 10 -10.26 2.98 3.25
C ASP A 10 -11.17 3.89 2.47
N ARG A 11 -11.79 4.84 3.17
CA ARG A 11 -12.57 5.92 2.55
C ARG A 11 -11.64 6.97 1.93
N LYS A 12 -12.07 7.55 0.81
CA LYS A 12 -11.44 8.76 0.25
C LYS A 12 -11.31 9.85 1.32
N GLY A 13 -10.16 10.50 1.38
CA GLY A 13 -9.85 11.53 2.38
C GLY A 13 -9.26 11.01 3.70
N LYS A 14 -9.09 9.69 3.87
CA LYS A 14 -8.30 9.12 4.96
C LYS A 14 -6.80 9.12 4.62
N ALA A 15 -5.98 9.06 5.66
CA ALA A 15 -4.51 9.08 5.53
C ALA A 15 -3.99 7.92 4.69
N SER A 16 -4.47 6.70 4.96
CA SER A 16 -4.21 5.47 4.21
C SER A 16 -4.60 5.58 2.73
N TYR A 17 -5.79 6.11 2.39
CA TYR A 17 -6.19 6.35 1.00
C TYR A 17 -5.24 7.33 0.30
N THR A 18 -4.88 8.40 0.99
CA THR A 18 -3.95 9.42 0.46
C THR A 18 -2.57 8.79 0.25
N PHE A 19 -2.10 8.00 1.21
CA PHE A 19 -0.85 7.26 1.11
C PHE A 19 -0.84 6.34 -0.11
N TRP A 20 -1.81 5.44 -0.25
CA TRP A 20 -1.84 4.48 -1.37
C TRP A 20 -1.97 5.16 -2.72
N THR A 21 -2.74 6.23 -2.81
CA THR A 21 -2.89 7.02 -4.04
C THR A 21 -1.55 7.66 -4.43
N SER A 22 -0.92 8.38 -3.51
CA SER A 22 0.40 8.99 -3.75
C SER A 22 1.47 7.93 -4.02
N PHE A 23 1.49 6.84 -3.26
CA PHE A 23 2.45 5.75 -3.41
C PHE A 23 2.35 5.11 -4.81
N MET A 24 1.13 4.87 -5.31
CA MET A 24 0.91 4.33 -6.65
C MET A 24 1.19 5.37 -7.76
N GLU A 25 0.78 6.63 -7.60
CA GLU A 25 1.09 7.69 -8.56
C GLU A 25 2.59 7.82 -8.81
N GLN A 26 3.39 7.66 -7.75
CA GLN A 26 4.85 7.77 -7.82
C GLN A 26 5.53 6.52 -8.39
N LEU A 27 5.04 5.32 -8.07
CA LEU A 27 5.71 4.07 -8.44
C LEU A 27 5.17 3.43 -9.71
N CYS A 28 3.85 3.44 -9.84
CA CYS A 28 3.10 2.72 -10.85
C CYS A 28 1.91 3.60 -11.27
N PRO A 29 2.13 4.75 -11.95
CA PRO A 29 1.07 5.73 -12.25
C PRO A 29 -0.09 5.17 -13.11
N TYR A 30 0.11 4.00 -13.72
CA TYR A 30 -0.92 3.27 -14.46
C TYR A 30 -1.87 2.46 -13.54
N VAL A 31 -1.57 2.33 -12.24
CA VAL A 31 -2.41 1.64 -11.26
C VAL A 31 -3.47 2.60 -10.74
N ILE A 32 -4.73 2.18 -10.83
CA ILE A 32 -5.88 2.98 -10.42
C ILE A 32 -6.27 2.61 -8.99
N VAL A 33 -6.14 3.55 -8.05
CA VAL A 33 -6.50 3.34 -6.65
C VAL A 33 -7.99 3.61 -6.42
N GLU A 34 -8.71 2.59 -5.93
CA GLU A 34 -10.14 2.68 -5.62
C GLU A 34 -10.45 2.34 -4.17
N SER A 35 -11.25 3.20 -3.55
CA SER A 35 -11.83 3.00 -2.23
C SER A 35 -13.06 2.11 -2.31
N LYS A 36 -13.10 1.07 -1.48
CA LYS A 36 -14.30 0.26 -1.21
C LYS A 36 -14.98 0.60 0.11
N LYS A 37 -14.55 1.67 0.78
CA LYS A 37 -15.17 2.32 1.97
C LYS A 37 -15.09 1.56 3.29
N ASN A 38 -15.08 0.23 3.28
CA ASN A 38 -14.79 -0.64 4.43
C ASN A 38 -14.49 -2.10 3.96
N ASN A 39 -14.07 -2.94 4.91
CA ASN A 39 -13.74 -4.35 4.70
C ASN A 39 -14.91 -5.16 4.13
N SER A 40 -16.12 -5.02 4.68
CA SER A 40 -17.28 -5.78 4.22
C SER A 40 -17.62 -5.49 2.76
N GLU A 41 -17.57 -4.22 2.34
CA GLU A 41 -17.82 -3.80 0.96
C GLU A 41 -16.68 -4.21 0.02
N LEU A 42 -15.43 -4.24 0.50
CA LEU A 42 -14.30 -4.78 -0.25
C LEU A 42 -14.48 -6.28 -0.53
N VAL A 43 -14.84 -7.08 0.49
CA VAL A 43 -15.13 -8.52 0.34
C VAL A 43 -16.29 -8.74 -0.62
N LYS A 44 -17.38 -7.97 -0.51
CA LYS A 44 -18.52 -8.04 -1.44
C LYS A 44 -18.08 -7.71 -2.87
N ALA A 45 -17.25 -6.70 -3.07
CA ALA A 45 -16.75 -6.31 -4.38
C ALA A 45 -15.92 -7.43 -5.01
N VAL A 46 -15.02 -8.08 -4.27
CA VAL A 46 -14.23 -9.22 -4.78
C VAL A 46 -15.11 -10.43 -5.06
N LYS A 47 -16.10 -10.71 -4.21
CA LYS A 47 -17.07 -11.79 -4.44
C LYS A 47 -17.86 -11.59 -5.74
N ALA A 48 -18.34 -10.37 -5.98
CA ALA A 48 -19.18 -10.04 -7.13
C ALA A 48 -18.38 -9.74 -8.42
N LEU A 49 -17.05 -9.74 -8.36
CA LEU A 49 -16.21 -9.40 -9.49
C LEU A 49 -16.31 -10.47 -10.60
N GLN A 50 -16.83 -10.06 -11.75
CA GLN A 50 -16.93 -10.88 -12.97
C GLN A 50 -15.90 -10.52 -14.03
N ASP A 51 -15.24 -9.37 -13.91
CA ASP A 51 -14.23 -8.96 -14.86
C ASP A 51 -13.02 -9.90 -14.82
N ALA A 52 -12.61 -10.37 -15.99
CA ALA A 52 -11.47 -11.26 -16.18
C ALA A 52 -10.33 -10.59 -16.95
N GLU A 53 -10.53 -9.38 -17.48
CA GLU A 53 -9.53 -8.69 -18.30
C GLU A 53 -8.57 -7.85 -17.47
N ASN A 54 -9.07 -7.11 -16.46
CA ASN A 54 -8.23 -6.26 -15.63
C ASN A 54 -7.61 -7.03 -14.47
N LYS A 55 -6.54 -6.47 -13.90
CA LYS A 55 -5.89 -7.00 -12.71
C LYS A 55 -6.33 -6.22 -11.48
N TYR A 56 -6.58 -6.93 -10.39
CA TYR A 56 -7.04 -6.35 -9.14
C TYR A 56 -6.08 -6.76 -8.02
N ILE A 57 -5.38 -5.78 -7.47
CA ILE A 57 -4.56 -5.93 -6.28
C ILE A 57 -5.41 -5.46 -5.11
N ILE A 58 -5.58 -6.32 -4.10
CA ILE A 58 -6.40 -6.04 -2.93
C ILE A 58 -5.46 -5.82 -1.75
N VAL A 59 -5.50 -4.62 -1.19
CA VAL A 59 -4.88 -4.33 0.11
C VAL A 59 -5.93 -4.60 1.18
N PHE A 60 -5.51 -5.25 2.26
CA PHE A 60 -6.37 -5.53 3.39
C PHE A 60 -5.53 -5.57 4.66
N ASP A 61 -5.82 -4.71 5.62
CA ASP A 61 -5.09 -4.67 6.89
C ASP A 61 -5.34 -5.93 7.75
N ASN A 62 -4.29 -6.48 8.36
CA ASN A 62 -4.43 -7.53 9.36
C ASN A 62 -4.75 -6.94 10.74
N SER A 63 -6.02 -7.06 11.15
CA SER A 63 -6.45 -6.85 12.54
C SER A 63 -6.69 -8.21 13.19
N PHE A 64 -5.74 -8.62 14.03
CA PHE A 64 -5.75 -9.90 14.72
C PHE A 64 -6.68 -9.93 15.94
N ASP A 65 -7.06 -8.76 16.44
CA ASP A 65 -7.88 -8.55 17.63
C ASP A 65 -9.38 -8.49 17.33
N ASN A 66 -9.78 -8.40 16.06
CA ASN A 66 -11.17 -8.32 15.65
C ASN A 66 -11.62 -9.59 14.89
N LEU A 67 -12.38 -10.45 15.57
CA LEU A 67 -12.91 -11.70 15.00
C LEU A 67 -13.72 -11.48 13.70
N GLN A 68 -14.43 -10.37 13.57
CA GLN A 68 -15.17 -10.06 12.34
C GLN A 68 -14.20 -9.83 11.18
N ILE A 69 -13.12 -9.07 11.40
CA ILE A 69 -12.12 -8.79 10.37
C ILE A 69 -11.40 -10.09 9.96
N VAL A 70 -11.04 -10.94 10.92
CA VAL A 70 -10.44 -12.26 10.64
C VAL A 70 -11.36 -13.13 9.77
N MET A 71 -12.68 -13.10 10.01
CA MET A 71 -13.63 -13.84 9.17
C MET A 71 -13.75 -13.22 7.77
N GLU A 72 -13.79 -11.90 7.67
CA GLU A 72 -13.78 -11.18 6.39
C GLU A 72 -12.54 -11.50 5.56
N GLN A 73 -11.35 -11.60 6.17
CA GLN A 73 -10.12 -12.03 5.52
C GLN A 73 -10.21 -13.45 4.95
N LYS A 74 -10.75 -14.40 5.72
CA LYS A 74 -10.94 -15.77 5.24
C LYS A 74 -11.84 -15.82 4.02
N TYR A 75 -12.94 -15.05 4.03
CA TYR A 75 -13.82 -14.93 2.88
C TYR A 75 -13.13 -14.25 1.70
N LEU A 76 -12.39 -13.17 1.94
CA LEU A 76 -11.64 -12.44 0.92
C LEU A 76 -10.65 -13.37 0.21
N LYS A 77 -9.87 -14.12 0.98
CA LYS A 77 -8.91 -15.11 0.47
C LYS A 77 -9.59 -16.17 -0.37
N LYS A 78 -10.68 -16.77 0.13
CA LYS A 78 -11.46 -17.73 -0.64
C LYS A 78 -11.90 -17.16 -2.00
N TYR A 79 -12.47 -15.96 -2.03
CA TYR A 79 -12.99 -15.37 -3.27
C TYR A 79 -11.89 -14.89 -4.23
N ALA A 80 -10.71 -14.53 -3.70
CA ALA A 80 -9.54 -14.17 -4.49
C ALA A 80 -8.90 -15.42 -5.13
N ASP A 81 -8.74 -16.51 -4.36
CA ASP A 81 -8.15 -17.76 -4.84
C ASP A 81 -8.97 -18.41 -5.98
N GLU A 82 -10.28 -18.13 -6.03
CA GLU A 82 -11.17 -18.54 -7.12
C GLU A 82 -10.93 -17.76 -8.45
N LYS A 83 -10.12 -16.69 -8.43
CA LYS A 83 -9.95 -15.76 -9.57
C LYS A 83 -8.47 -15.57 -9.93
N LYS A 84 -8.13 -15.78 -11.21
CA LYS A 84 -6.74 -15.67 -11.70
C LYS A 84 -6.20 -14.23 -11.78
N ASN A 85 -7.08 -13.24 -11.75
CA ASN A 85 -6.76 -11.83 -11.94
C ASN A 85 -6.92 -10.99 -10.66
N VAL A 86 -7.14 -11.65 -9.52
CA VAL A 86 -7.21 -11.01 -8.19
C VAL A 86 -6.01 -11.45 -7.37
N PHE A 87 -5.29 -10.50 -6.79
CA PHE A 87 -4.07 -10.72 -6.02
C PHE A 87 -4.22 -10.05 -4.67
N LEU A 88 -4.00 -10.79 -3.58
CA LEU A 88 -3.95 -10.20 -2.25
C LEU A 88 -2.54 -9.67 -1.97
N LEU A 89 -2.46 -8.41 -1.54
CA LEU A 89 -1.24 -7.84 -0.99
C LEU A 89 -1.23 -8.12 0.50
N ASP A 90 -0.35 -9.03 0.93
CA ASP A 90 -0.19 -9.38 2.33
C ASP A 90 0.60 -8.28 3.05
N ILE A 91 -0.09 -7.49 3.88
CA ILE A 91 0.49 -6.47 4.75
C ILE A 91 0.07 -6.75 6.19
N ILE A 92 0.95 -6.45 7.16
CA ILE A 92 0.60 -6.60 8.57
C ILE A 92 -0.50 -5.58 8.91
N CYS A 93 -0.21 -4.30 8.77
CA CYS A 93 -1.23 -3.24 8.76
C CYS A 93 -0.58 -1.95 8.24
N PHE A 94 -1.40 -0.97 7.90
CA PHE A 94 -0.93 0.35 7.50
C PHE A 94 -0.01 1.00 8.56
N GLU A 95 -0.32 0.89 9.85
CA GLU A 95 0.51 1.45 10.92
C GLU A 95 1.90 0.81 10.96
N TYR A 96 1.97 -0.50 10.73
CA TYR A 96 3.24 -1.22 10.68
C TYR A 96 4.11 -0.72 9.52
N ILE A 97 3.50 -0.47 8.34
CA ILE A 97 4.21 0.13 7.21
C ILE A 97 4.81 1.48 7.60
N LEU A 98 4.06 2.34 8.29
CA LEU A 98 4.55 3.65 8.74
C LEU A 98 5.72 3.53 9.74
N LEU A 99 5.67 2.54 10.64
CA LEU A 99 6.76 2.28 11.59
C LEU A 99 8.04 1.85 10.86
N GLU A 100 7.94 0.95 9.90
CA GLU A 100 9.07 0.52 9.07
C GLU A 100 9.71 1.70 8.31
N PHE A 101 8.91 2.66 7.84
CA PHE A 101 9.44 3.90 7.25
C PHE A 101 10.21 4.74 8.26
N LYS A 102 9.73 4.84 9.50
CA LYS A 102 10.42 5.59 10.56
C LYS A 102 11.76 4.93 10.89
N GLU A 103 11.77 3.62 11.11
CA GLU A 103 13.00 2.86 11.38
C GLU A 103 13.99 2.95 10.21
N LEU A 104 13.49 2.95 8.97
CA LEU A 104 14.33 3.15 7.79
C LEU A 104 14.98 4.54 7.80
N ILE A 105 14.24 5.60 8.12
CA ILE A 105 14.80 6.97 8.23
C ILE A 105 15.88 7.02 9.33
N GLU A 106 15.61 6.43 10.51
CA GLU A 106 16.58 6.33 11.61
C GLU A 106 17.82 5.49 11.25
N TRP A 107 17.69 4.51 10.35
CA TRP A 107 18.82 3.73 9.86
C TRP A 107 19.67 4.49 8.82
N ILE A 108 19.02 5.23 7.92
CA ILE A 108 19.73 6.00 6.87
C ILE A 108 20.52 7.15 7.48
N TYR A 109 19.96 7.80 8.50
CA TYR A 109 20.52 9.00 9.10
C TYR A 109 20.89 8.74 10.55
N ALA A 110 22.14 9.02 10.92
CA ALA A 110 22.54 8.98 12.33
C ALA A 110 21.80 10.06 13.13
N SER A 111 21.61 9.84 14.44
CA SER A 111 20.93 10.78 15.35
C SER A 111 21.57 12.18 15.42
N GLU A 112 22.82 12.31 14.99
CA GLU A 112 23.60 13.56 14.99
C GLU A 112 23.78 14.14 13.58
N ASP A 113 23.07 13.61 12.58
CA ASP A 113 23.21 14.01 11.20
C ASP A 113 22.50 15.35 10.93
N GLU A 114 23.27 16.44 10.88
CA GLU A 114 22.81 17.80 10.54
C GLU A 114 22.05 17.86 9.20
N PHE A 115 22.24 16.86 8.31
CA PHE A 115 21.50 16.76 7.06
C PHE A 115 20.03 16.36 7.25
N LEU A 116 19.64 15.71 8.36
CA LEU A 116 18.22 15.44 8.67
C LEU A 116 17.45 16.75 8.82
N GLU A 117 17.95 17.67 9.65
CA GLU A 117 17.30 18.96 9.91
C GLU A 117 17.29 19.84 8.66
N LYS A 118 18.43 19.93 7.94
CA LYS A 118 18.52 20.68 6.69
C LYS A 118 17.58 20.14 5.62
N ARG A 119 17.42 18.82 5.50
CA ARG A 119 16.49 18.23 4.52
C ARG A 119 15.05 18.26 4.98
N ALA A 120 14.76 18.14 6.27
CA ALA A 120 13.41 18.31 6.81
C ALA A 120 12.84 19.69 6.48
N GLY A 121 13.65 20.75 6.63
CA GLY A 121 13.27 22.11 6.21
C GLY A 121 13.08 22.27 4.69
N MET A 122 13.79 21.48 3.88
CA MET A 122 13.60 21.48 2.41
C MET A 122 12.40 20.65 1.94
N ILE A 123 11.78 19.83 2.81
CA ILE A 123 10.56 19.07 2.49
C ILE A 123 9.35 20.01 2.43
N GLU A 124 9.38 21.17 3.10
CA GLU A 124 8.33 22.20 3.01
C GLU A 124 8.37 23.03 1.71
N GLU A 125 9.51 23.12 1.02
CA GLU A 125 9.71 24.00 -0.14
C GLU A 125 10.09 23.26 -1.43
N ASP A 126 9.20 22.43 -1.98
CA ASP A 126 9.39 21.77 -3.29
C ASP A 126 10.50 20.71 -3.32
N ILE A 127 10.13 19.42 -3.24
CA ILE A 127 10.55 18.32 -4.14
C ILE A 127 10.06 16.96 -3.61
N ASN A 128 9.17 16.35 -4.39
CA ASN A 128 9.12 14.93 -4.73
C ASN A 128 9.43 13.91 -3.63
N LEU A 129 8.37 13.31 -3.09
CA LEU A 129 8.35 11.91 -2.61
C LEU A 129 9.15 10.96 -3.54
N CYS A 130 9.28 11.24 -4.85
CA CYS A 130 10.10 10.45 -5.79
C CYS A 130 11.51 10.14 -5.29
N LYS A 131 12.21 11.03 -4.57
CA LYS A 131 13.62 10.80 -4.19
C LYS A 131 13.76 9.77 -3.07
N LEU A 132 12.89 9.83 -2.06
CA LEU A 132 12.84 8.85 -0.97
C LEU A 132 12.43 7.47 -1.50
N TYR A 133 11.48 7.44 -2.44
CA TYR A 133 11.01 6.23 -3.09
C TYR A 133 12.02 5.57 -4.02
N ARG A 134 12.79 6.38 -4.78
CA ARG A 134 13.88 5.87 -5.63
C ARG A 134 14.96 5.21 -4.78
N MET A 135 15.18 5.70 -3.57
CA MET A 135 16.10 5.12 -2.60
C MET A 135 15.58 3.76 -2.07
N ILE A 136 14.30 3.66 -1.72
CA ILE A 136 13.67 2.40 -1.28
C ILE A 136 13.71 1.33 -2.38
N ILE A 137 13.43 1.70 -3.64
CA ILE A 137 13.55 0.78 -4.80
C ILE A 137 14.99 0.32 -5.01
N LEU A 138 15.98 1.20 -4.85
CA LEU A 138 17.40 0.84 -4.97
C LEU A 138 17.83 -0.12 -3.86
N ILE A 139 17.33 0.04 -2.64
CA ILE A 139 17.59 -0.84 -1.51
C ILE A 139 16.98 -2.23 -1.75
N ILE A 140 15.68 -2.30 -2.10
CA ILE A 140 14.99 -3.59 -2.39
C ILE A 140 15.67 -4.34 -3.55
N ARG A 141 16.12 -3.62 -4.61
CA ARG A 141 16.86 -4.22 -5.72
C ARG A 141 18.24 -4.74 -5.34
N LYS A 142 18.88 -4.16 -4.33
CA LYS A 142 20.19 -4.59 -3.83
C LYS A 142 20.07 -5.84 -2.96
N PHE A 143 18.96 -5.99 -2.22
CA PHE A 143 18.68 -7.18 -1.40
C PHE A 143 18.13 -8.38 -2.19
N LYS A 144 17.43 -8.19 -3.31
CA LYS A 144 16.96 -9.29 -4.20
C LYS A 144 18.06 -9.93 -5.08
N LYS A 145 19.34 -9.63 -4.84
CA LYS A 145 20.49 -10.24 -5.52
C LYS A 145 21.41 -11.06 -4.57
N LEU A 146 20.95 -11.33 -3.36
CA LEU A 146 21.46 -12.36 -2.47
C LEU A 146 20.48 -13.55 -2.48
#